data_AF-A0A7C4DKN0-F1
#
_entry.id   AF-A0A7C4DKN0-F1
#
_cell.length_a   1.000
_cell.length_b   1.000
_cell.length_c   1.000
_cell.angle_alpha   90.00
_cell.angle_beta   90.00
_cell.angle_gamma   90.00
#
_symmetry.space_group_name_H-M   'P 1'
#
loop_
_entity.id
_entity.type
_entity.pdbx_description
1 polymer ?
#
loop_
_entity_poly.entity_id
_entity_poly.type
_entity_poly.pdbx_seq_one_letter_code
_entity_poly.pdbx_strand_id
1 'polypeptide(L)'
;MDEHGNEMWRIAGRRTSVSIPTEKHQQLPGNILVHNHPQEQNADFTLSDADAQFLIQHGLRQIRAVTPKYRFLMELARPLEDTQRADTAERVAREWLRNARTLHREKQSKLRRKVENGRMTPAEMSRQLTAAWAESQHQAWRKIADRFGLRYKREKR
;
A
#
# COMPACT_ATOMS: atom_id res chain seq x y z
N MET A 1 -5.24 15.87 -5.41
CA MET A 1 -6.44 16.44 -6.05
C MET A 1 -7.26 17.11 -4.97
N ASP A 2 -7.95 18.19 -5.30
CA ASP A 2 -8.93 18.83 -4.40
C ASP A 2 -10.18 17.95 -4.22
N GLU A 3 -11.19 18.45 -3.50
CA GLU A 3 -12.46 17.76 -3.30
C GLU A 3 -13.25 17.54 -4.60
N HIS A 4 -13.02 18.37 -5.61
CA HIS A 4 -13.64 18.31 -6.94
C HIS A 4 -12.85 17.44 -7.94
N GLY A 5 -11.67 16.94 -7.56
CA GLY A 5 -10.83 16.10 -8.41
C GLY A 5 -9.77 16.85 -9.23
N ASN A 6 -9.60 18.15 -9.06
CA ASN A 6 -8.59 18.95 -9.75
C ASN A 6 -7.20 18.73 -9.16
N GLU A 7 -6.14 18.72 -9.98
CA GLU A 7 -4.76 18.62 -9.50
C GLU A 7 -4.38 19.90 -8.71
N MET A 8 -4.26 19.81 -7.38
CA MET A 8 -3.83 20.97 -6.57
C MET A 8 -2.36 21.30 -6.79
N TRP A 9 -1.51 20.28 -6.86
CA TRP A 9 -0.08 20.42 -7.05
C TRP A 9 0.56 19.07 -7.41
N ARG A 10 1.73 19.16 -8.02
CA ARG A 10 2.60 18.03 -8.36
C ARG A 10 3.92 18.16 -7.61
N ILE A 11 4.35 17.09 -6.95
CA ILE A 11 5.64 17.04 -6.24
C ILE A 11 6.45 15.89 -6.84
N ALA A 12 7.67 16.20 -7.27
CA ALA A 12 8.65 15.19 -7.65
C ALA A 12 9.49 14.80 -6.43
N GLY A 13 9.70 13.51 -6.23
CA GLY A 13 10.57 12.96 -5.19
C GLY A 13 11.77 12.22 -5.77
N ARG A 14 12.48 11.51 -4.89
CA ARG A 14 13.54 10.56 -5.27
C ARG A 14 12.92 9.21 -5.66
N ARG A 15 13.74 8.30 -6.20
CA ARG A 15 13.33 6.95 -6.62
C ARG A 15 12.53 6.18 -5.57
N THR A 16 12.79 6.39 -4.29
CA THR A 16 12.23 5.61 -3.18
C THR A 16 11.38 6.44 -2.22
N SER A 17 11.25 7.76 -2.42
CA SER A 17 10.51 8.60 -1.49
C SER A 17 10.07 9.91 -2.13
N VAL A 18 8.87 10.35 -1.75
CA VAL A 18 8.36 11.71 -1.99
C VAL A 18 8.13 12.31 -0.62
N SER A 19 8.67 13.51 -0.37
CA SER A 19 8.39 14.27 0.84
C SER A 19 7.44 15.41 0.49
N ILE A 20 6.34 15.51 1.23
CA ILE A 20 5.39 16.62 1.10
C ILE A 20 5.83 17.71 2.09
N PRO A 21 6.14 18.93 1.64
CA PRO A 21 6.54 20.03 2.50
C PRO A 21 5.49 20.33 3.57
N THR A 22 5.94 20.62 4.80
CA THR A 22 5.07 20.79 5.97
C THR A 22 4.04 21.90 5.78
N GLU A 23 4.40 22.98 5.08
CA GLU A 23 3.51 24.10 4.76
C GLU A 23 2.30 23.68 3.89
N LYS A 24 2.40 22.55 3.18
CA LYS A 24 1.29 22.00 2.39
C LYS A 24 0.40 21.04 3.17
N HIS A 25 0.76 20.66 4.41
CA HIS A 25 0.03 19.63 5.16
C HIS A 25 -1.39 20.07 5.51
N GLN A 26 -1.63 21.36 5.70
CA GLN A 26 -2.97 21.92 5.96
C GLN A 26 -3.94 21.73 4.78
N GLN A 27 -3.43 21.47 3.58
CA GLN A 27 -4.23 21.21 2.38
C GLN A 27 -4.50 19.72 2.17
N LEU A 28 -3.97 18.82 3.00
CA LEU A 28 -4.17 17.38 2.84
C LEU A 28 -5.55 16.87 3.30
N PRO A 29 -6.15 17.37 4.40
CA PRO A 29 -7.43 16.87 4.87
C PRO A 29 -8.52 16.90 3.79
N GLY A 30 -9.28 15.80 3.66
CA GLY A 30 -10.39 15.67 2.69
C GLY A 30 -9.97 15.45 1.23
N ASN A 31 -8.68 15.55 0.92
CA ASN A 31 -8.17 15.50 -0.45
C ASN A 31 -7.66 14.11 -0.86
N ILE A 32 -7.32 13.97 -2.15
CA ILE A 32 -6.76 12.73 -2.71
C ILE A 32 -5.26 12.88 -2.96
N LEU A 33 -4.45 11.99 -2.40
CA LEU A 33 -3.04 11.85 -2.74
C LEU A 33 -2.86 10.76 -3.81
N VAL A 34 -2.06 11.04 -4.84
CA VAL A 34 -1.70 10.06 -5.88
C VAL A 34 -0.19 9.98 -5.99
N HIS A 35 0.37 8.78 -5.96
CA HIS A 35 1.79 8.54 -6.22
C HIS A 35 1.97 7.41 -7.24
N ASN A 36 3.12 7.39 -7.91
CA ASN A 36 3.42 6.46 -9.00
C ASN A 36 4.52 5.48 -8.60
N HIS A 37 4.39 4.22 -9.03
CA HIS A 37 5.47 3.22 -9.01
C HIS A 37 5.88 2.99 -10.48
N PRO A 38 6.81 3.77 -11.03
CA PRO A 38 7.03 3.81 -12.48
C PRO A 38 7.73 2.58 -13.05
N GLN A 39 8.31 1.74 -12.21
CA GLN A 39 9.16 0.63 -12.64
C GLN A 39 8.32 -0.64 -12.87
N GLU A 40 8.53 -1.34 -13.98
CA GLU A 40 7.83 -2.59 -14.33
C GLU A 40 8.00 -3.68 -13.26
N GLN A 41 9.17 -3.78 -12.62
CA GLN A 41 9.39 -4.71 -11.51
C GLN A 41 8.51 -4.43 -10.29
N ASN A 42 7.94 -3.22 -10.20
CA ASN A 42 7.04 -2.81 -9.12
C ASN A 42 5.56 -2.84 -9.56
N ALA A 43 5.25 -3.35 -10.75
CA ALA A 43 3.91 -3.29 -11.31
C ALA A 43 2.82 -3.95 -10.44
N ASP A 44 3.19 -4.97 -9.66
CA ASP A 44 2.29 -5.67 -8.75
C ASP A 44 2.33 -5.14 -7.29
N PHE A 45 3.20 -4.18 -6.96
CA PHE A 45 3.33 -3.69 -5.58
C PHE A 45 2.24 -2.68 -5.21
N THR A 46 1.60 -2.93 -4.08
CA THR A 46 0.51 -2.09 -3.53
C THR A 46 1.01 -0.96 -2.67
N LEU A 47 0.06 -0.18 -2.14
CA LEU A 47 0.23 0.72 -1.01
C LEU A 47 0.98 0.02 0.15
N SER A 48 2.01 0.67 0.67
CA SER A 48 2.74 0.28 1.88
C SER A 48 1.97 0.62 3.16
N ASP A 49 2.46 0.18 4.32
CA ASP A 49 1.99 0.67 5.61
C ASP A 49 2.16 2.18 5.76
N ALA A 50 3.28 2.74 5.27
CA ALA A 50 3.52 4.18 5.29
C ALA A 50 2.43 4.96 4.54
N ASP A 51 1.92 4.42 3.42
CA ASP A 51 0.83 5.03 2.67
C ASP A 51 -0.47 5.09 3.49
N ALA A 52 -0.80 4.01 4.20
CA ALA A 52 -1.98 3.96 5.06
C ALA A 52 -1.82 4.87 6.29
N GLN A 53 -0.63 4.91 6.89
CA GLN A 53 -0.33 5.84 7.98
C GLN A 53 -0.48 7.29 7.53
N PHE A 54 0.09 7.64 6.36
CA PHE A 54 -0.01 8.98 5.81
C PHE A 54 -1.47 9.37 5.52
N LEU A 55 -2.24 8.46 4.91
CA LEU A 55 -3.68 8.61 4.70
C LEU A 55 -4.41 8.97 6.00
N ILE A 56 -4.17 8.20 7.06
CA ILE A 56 -4.86 8.34 8.35
C ILE A 56 -4.41 9.60 9.09
N GLN A 57 -3.10 9.80 9.25
CA GLN A 57 -2.53 10.90 10.04
C GLN A 57 -2.90 12.27 9.48
N HIS A 58 -2.89 12.41 8.16
CA HIS A 58 -3.20 13.68 7.50
C HIS A 58 -4.67 13.83 7.10
N GLY A 59 -5.54 12.89 7.48
CA GLY A 59 -6.98 12.98 7.22
C GLY A 59 -7.32 13.03 5.73
N LEU A 60 -6.49 12.43 4.86
CA LEU A 60 -6.77 12.35 3.44
C LEU A 60 -8.08 11.58 3.22
N ARG A 61 -8.87 11.96 2.22
CA ARG A 61 -10.03 11.17 1.81
C ARG A 61 -9.59 9.86 1.15
N GLN A 62 -8.52 9.92 0.38
CA GLN A 62 -8.02 8.78 -0.37
C GLN A 62 -6.54 8.90 -0.68
N ILE A 63 -5.86 7.75 -0.76
CA ILE A 63 -4.55 7.60 -1.36
C ILE A 63 -4.59 6.61 -2.52
N ARG A 64 -3.88 6.92 -3.62
CA ARG A 64 -3.78 6.07 -4.80
C ARG A 64 -2.31 5.79 -5.14
N ALA A 65 -1.99 4.52 -5.35
CA ALA A 65 -0.73 4.10 -5.98
C ALA A 65 -1.03 3.68 -7.42
N VAL A 66 -0.33 4.28 -8.38
CA VAL A 66 -0.48 3.98 -9.81
C VAL A 66 0.77 3.26 -10.29
N THR A 67 0.60 2.03 -10.78
CA THR A 67 1.66 1.22 -11.37
C THR A 67 1.41 1.06 -12.88
N PRO A 68 2.37 0.51 -13.66
CA PRO A 68 2.14 0.18 -15.07
C PRO A 68 0.90 -0.70 -15.30
N LYS A 69 0.60 -1.60 -14.36
CA LYS A 69 -0.43 -2.65 -14.52
C LYS A 69 -1.71 -2.40 -13.74
N TYR A 70 -1.62 -1.71 -12.61
CA TYR A 70 -2.72 -1.55 -11.68
C TYR A 70 -2.83 -0.13 -11.13
N ARG A 71 -4.02 0.16 -10.60
CA ARG A 71 -4.24 1.26 -9.68
C ARG A 71 -4.70 0.66 -8.35
N PHE A 72 -4.01 1.00 -7.28
CA PHE A 72 -4.39 0.65 -5.92
C PHE A 72 -4.96 1.87 -5.23
N LEU A 73 -6.08 1.70 -4.54
CA LEU A 73 -6.80 2.77 -3.88
C LEU A 73 -7.04 2.37 -2.43
N MET A 74 -6.87 3.33 -1.53
CA MET A 74 -7.31 3.21 -0.15
C MET A 74 -8.02 4.48 0.28
N GLU A 75 -9.20 4.32 0.89
CA GLU A 75 -10.06 5.40 1.35
C GLU A 75 -10.37 5.23 2.83
N LEU A 76 -10.54 6.34 3.54
CA LEU A 76 -11.20 6.32 4.85
C LEU A 76 -12.72 6.22 4.61
N ALA A 77 -13.34 5.15 5.10
CA ALA A 77 -14.80 4.97 5.01
C ALA A 77 -15.55 6.07 5.79
N ARG A 78 -14.94 6.58 6.86
CA ARG A 78 -15.38 7.73 7.64
C ARG A 78 -14.16 8.52 8.13
N PRO A 79 -14.22 9.86 8.20
CA PRO A 79 -13.16 10.64 8.83
C PRO A 79 -12.94 10.21 10.28
N LEU A 80 -11.68 10.15 10.70
CA LEU A 80 -11.30 9.91 12.09
C LEU A 80 -11.08 11.23 12.80
N GLU A 81 -11.48 11.29 14.08
CA GLU A 81 -11.14 12.38 14.98
C GLU A 81 -9.62 12.49 15.15
N ASP A 82 -9.10 13.70 15.29
CA ASP A 82 -7.66 13.96 15.37
C ASP A 82 -6.99 13.16 16.50
N THR A 83 -7.67 13.00 17.63
CA THR A 83 -7.20 12.25 18.80
C THR A 83 -7.01 10.75 18.53
N GLN A 84 -7.70 10.19 17.53
CA GLN A 84 -7.66 8.77 17.21
C GLN A 84 -6.67 8.42 16.09
N ARG A 85 -6.24 9.41 15.29
CA ARG A 85 -5.47 9.17 14.06
C ARG A 85 -4.12 8.50 14.32
N ALA A 86 -3.37 8.97 15.31
CA ALA A 86 -2.04 8.45 15.60
C ALA A 86 -2.07 6.97 16.02
N ASP A 87 -2.91 6.62 17.01
CA ASP A 87 -3.08 5.23 17.47
C ASP A 87 -3.60 4.33 16.34
N THR A 88 -4.61 4.79 15.60
CA THR A 88 -5.19 4.01 14.50
C THR A 88 -4.16 3.75 13.40
N ALA A 89 -3.38 4.76 13.01
CA ALA A 89 -2.33 4.64 12.02
C ALA A 89 -1.27 3.60 12.43
N GLU A 90 -0.83 3.65 13.70
CA GLU A 90 0.16 2.70 14.21
C GLU A 90 -0.39 1.26 14.23
N ARG A 91 -1.63 1.08 14.71
CA ARG A 91 -2.28 -0.23 14.77
C ARG A 91 -2.47 -0.82 13.38
N VAL A 92 -2.93 -0.02 12.42
CA VAL A 92 -3.08 -0.42 11.01
C VAL A 92 -1.75 -0.91 10.44
N ALA A 93 -0.68 -0.12 10.59
CA ALA A 93 0.65 -0.47 10.08
C ALA A 93 1.17 -1.78 10.67
N ARG A 94 1.08 -1.92 12.01
CA ARG A 94 1.52 -3.11 12.73
C ARG A 94 0.76 -4.36 12.31
N GLU A 95 -0.57 -4.24 12.21
CA GLU A 95 -1.45 -5.34 11.80
C GLU A 95 -1.24 -5.76 10.35
N TRP A 96 -1.08 -4.80 9.45
CA TRP A 96 -0.76 -5.06 8.05
C TRP A 96 0.56 -5.81 7.92
N LEU A 97 1.62 -5.28 8.52
CA LEU A 97 2.96 -5.84 8.42
C LEU A 97 3.02 -7.27 8.95
N ARG A 98 2.35 -7.52 10.09
CA ARG A 98 2.20 -8.86 10.66
C ARG A 98 1.52 -9.81 9.69
N ASN A 99 0.35 -9.44 9.14
CA ASN A 99 -0.40 -10.30 8.22
C ASN A 99 0.37 -10.55 6.91
N ALA A 100 0.97 -9.51 6.33
CA ALA A 100 1.75 -9.61 5.09
C ALA A 100 2.94 -10.57 5.27
N ARG A 101 3.69 -10.46 6.38
CA ARG A 101 4.81 -11.35 6.69
C ARG A 101 4.36 -12.79 6.92
N THR A 102 3.26 -13.02 7.65
CA THR A 102 2.70 -14.37 7.84
C THR A 102 2.33 -15.01 6.50
N LEU A 103 1.54 -14.32 5.68
CA LEU A 103 1.13 -14.80 4.35
C LEU A 103 2.33 -15.05 3.43
N HIS A 104 3.36 -14.19 3.50
CA HIS A 104 4.57 -14.38 2.72
C HIS A 104 5.37 -15.60 3.17
N ARG A 105 5.53 -15.84 4.48
CA ARG A 105 6.19 -17.04 5.01
C ARG A 105 5.49 -18.32 4.57
N GLU A 106 4.15 -18.35 4.58
CA GLU A 106 3.39 -19.49 4.07
C GLU A 106 3.66 -19.77 2.59
N LYS A 107 3.65 -18.73 1.74
CA LYS A 107 3.97 -18.85 0.31
C LYS A 107 5.42 -19.27 0.09
N GLN A 108 6.35 -18.68 0.83
CA GLN A 108 7.77 -19.02 0.78
C GLN A 108 8.00 -20.48 1.13
N SER A 109 7.36 -21.00 2.18
CA SER A 109 7.44 -22.42 2.56
C SER A 109 6.90 -23.34 1.46
N LYS A 110 5.80 -22.97 0.79
CA LYS A 110 5.27 -23.72 -0.36
C LYS A 110 6.25 -23.74 -1.53
N LEU A 111 6.94 -22.62 -1.80
CA LEU A 111 7.96 -22.56 -2.84
C LEU A 111 9.19 -23.39 -2.48
N ARG A 112 9.66 -23.33 -1.23
CA ARG A 112 10.78 -24.16 -0.73
C ARG A 112 10.52 -25.65 -0.94
N ARG A 113 9.31 -26.13 -0.59
CA ARG A 113 8.91 -27.53 -0.82
C ARG A 113 8.95 -27.92 -2.31
N LYS A 114 8.67 -27.00 -3.24
CA LYS A 114 8.80 -27.29 -4.67
C LYS A 114 10.27 -27.46 -5.08
N VAL A 115 11.17 -26.68 -4.49
CA VAL A 115 12.61 -26.81 -4.71
C VAL A 115 13.14 -28.12 -4.14
N GLU A 116 12.79 -28.43 -2.90
CA GLU A 116 13.17 -29.69 -2.22
C GLU A 116 12.72 -30.92 -3.01
N ASN A 117 11.53 -30.88 -3.63
CA ASN A 117 10.99 -31.96 -4.44
C ASN A 117 11.47 -31.93 -5.91
N GLY A 118 12.45 -31.10 -6.27
CA GLY A 118 12.98 -31.00 -7.64
C GLY A 118 12.02 -30.43 -8.68
N ARG A 119 10.87 -29.87 -8.27
CA ARG A 119 9.84 -29.28 -9.16
C ARG A 119 10.10 -27.82 -9.50
N MET A 120 11.17 -27.23 -8.95
CA MET A 120 11.53 -25.83 -9.12
C MET A 120 13.03 -25.66 -8.80
N THR A 121 13.72 -24.84 -9.58
CA THR A 121 15.10 -24.45 -9.28
C THR A 121 15.15 -23.31 -8.25
N PRO A 122 16.26 -23.14 -7.50
CA PRO A 122 16.44 -21.99 -6.62
C PRO A 122 16.32 -20.63 -7.33
N ALA A 123 16.77 -20.55 -8.59
CA ALA A 123 16.67 -19.33 -9.40
C ALA A 123 15.21 -18.98 -9.74
N GLU A 124 14.38 -19.96 -10.09
CA GLU A 124 12.95 -19.76 -10.31
C GLU A 124 12.23 -19.37 -9.03
N MET A 125 12.57 -19.99 -7.89
CA MET A 125 12.02 -19.62 -6.60
C MET A 125 12.30 -18.15 -6.29
N SER A 126 13.54 -17.68 -6.49
CA SER A 126 13.91 -16.29 -6.25
C SER A 126 13.04 -15.31 -7.04
N ARG A 127 12.78 -15.59 -8.32
CA ARG A 127 11.88 -14.77 -9.16
C ARG A 127 10.44 -14.78 -8.64
N GLN A 128 9.95 -15.93 -8.16
CA GLN A 128 8.59 -16.04 -7.64
C GLN A 128 8.40 -15.41 -6.26
N LEU A 129 9.47 -15.24 -5.46
CA LEU A 129 9.37 -14.62 -4.13
C LEU A 129 8.92 -13.16 -4.19
N THR A 130 9.36 -12.41 -5.20
CA THR A 130 8.93 -11.00 -5.38
C THR A 130 7.43 -10.91 -5.62
N ALA A 131 6.89 -11.72 -6.54
CA ALA A 131 5.46 -11.78 -6.81
C ALA A 131 4.67 -12.29 -5.58
N ALA A 132 5.22 -13.29 -4.87
CA ALA A 132 4.62 -13.78 -3.64
C ALA A 132 4.56 -12.71 -2.54
N TRP A 133 5.56 -11.83 -2.46
CA TRP A 133 5.58 -10.72 -1.53
C TRP A 133 4.52 -9.66 -1.87
N ALA A 134 4.47 -9.22 -3.12
CA ALA A 134 3.47 -8.27 -3.60
C ALA A 134 2.03 -8.76 -3.34
N GLU A 135 1.74 -10.02 -3.68
CA GLU A 135 0.41 -10.61 -3.44
C GLU A 135 0.10 -10.79 -1.95
N SER A 136 1.10 -11.02 -1.10
CA SER A 136 0.88 -11.07 0.36
C SER A 136 0.51 -9.72 0.95
N GLN A 137 1.07 -8.62 0.43
CA GLN A 137 0.69 -7.27 0.83
C GLN A 137 -0.76 -6.94 0.42
N HIS A 138 -1.19 -7.34 -0.79
CA HIS A 138 -2.58 -7.20 -1.23
C HIS A 138 -3.56 -7.93 -0.31
N GLN A 139 -3.25 -9.20 -0.02
CA GLN A 139 -4.10 -10.04 0.82
C GLN A 139 -4.17 -9.51 2.26
N ALA A 140 -3.05 -8.97 2.78
CA ALA A 140 -3.04 -8.31 4.07
C ALA A 140 -4.00 -7.12 4.12
N TRP A 141 -4.01 -6.25 3.09
CA TRP A 141 -4.96 -5.14 3.03
C TRP A 141 -6.41 -5.59 2.98
N ARG A 142 -6.73 -6.53 2.10
CA ARG A 142 -8.10 -7.10 2.00
C ARG A 142 -8.60 -7.66 3.32
N LYS A 143 -7.70 -8.21 4.14
CA LYS A 143 -8.06 -8.82 5.43
C LYS A 143 -8.32 -7.79 6.52
N ILE A 144 -7.62 -6.66 6.52
CA ILE A 144 -7.66 -5.72 7.65
C ILE A 144 -8.41 -4.42 7.38
N ALA A 145 -8.57 -4.01 6.12
CA ALA A 145 -9.05 -2.67 5.77
C ALA A 145 -10.40 -2.35 6.43
N ASP A 146 -11.42 -3.18 6.21
CA ASP A 146 -12.78 -2.92 6.70
C ASP A 146 -12.85 -2.77 8.23
N ARG A 147 -12.09 -3.60 8.96
CA ARG A 147 -12.02 -3.57 10.43
C ARG A 147 -11.47 -2.24 10.97
N PHE A 148 -10.61 -1.58 10.20
CA PHE A 148 -10.04 -0.27 10.56
C PHE A 148 -10.80 0.90 9.90
N GLY A 149 -11.98 0.65 9.32
CA GLY A 149 -12.73 1.69 8.63
C GLY A 149 -12.05 2.18 7.35
N LEU A 150 -11.21 1.34 6.74
CA LEU A 150 -10.57 1.61 5.46
C LEU A 150 -11.27 0.82 4.37
N ARG A 151 -11.31 1.37 3.15
CA ARG A 151 -11.72 0.63 1.94
C ARG A 151 -10.52 0.47 1.05
N TYR A 152 -10.22 -0.77 0.66
CA TYR A 152 -9.10 -1.09 -0.22
C TYR A 152 -9.57 -1.66 -1.56
N LYS A 153 -9.03 -1.14 -2.66
CA LYS A 153 -9.35 -1.61 -4.02
C LYS A 153 -8.11 -1.77 -4.88
N ARG A 154 -8.13 -2.81 -5.73
CA ARG A 154 -7.18 -3.04 -6.83
C ARG A 154 -7.96 -2.98 -8.14
N GLU A 155 -7.54 -2.10 -9.04
CA GLU A 155 -8.13 -1.92 -10.37
C GLU A 155 -7.09 -2.22 -11.44
N LYS A 156 -7.48 -2.97 -12.48
CA LYS A 156 -6.63 -3.18 -13.66
C LYS A 156 -6.60 -1.91 -14.50
N ARG A 157 -5.42 -1.58 -15.05
CA ARG A 157 -5.24 -0.48 -15.99
C ARG A 157 -5.20 -0.98 -17.43
#